data_AF-A0A9P0YT92-F1
#
_entry.id   AF-A0A9P0YT92-F1
#
_cell.length_a   1.000
_cell.length_b   1.000
_cell.length_c   1.000
_cell.angle_alpha   90.00
_cell.angle_beta   90.00
_cell.angle_gamma   90.00
#
_symmetry.space_group_name_H-M   'P 1'
#
loop_
_entity.id
_entity.type
_entity.pdbx_description
1 polymer ?
#
loop_
_entity_poly.entity_id
_entity_poly.type
_entity_poly.pdbx_seq_one_letter_code
_entity_poly.pdbx_strand_id
1 'polypeptide(L)'
;MDCVASTSTAPPPPSNDYIAAAPTQPLADRIIRALRHPLRLLHRSDTLFFVLGATANVYTVNLGGATIHCTCPDPTAPCKHILFVMIRVLRLELDDPCLWRKSLPPRQLNRLLGLPSSVDAVAGAEVREKFHELFSWERPRHLVVVIPDGAACPVCLEEIEREEQRVAACGTCKNPIHEECLQAWRKQSKPRRSFSCVLCRARWRDVRAADPALYLNLSSYIS
;
A
#
# COMPACT_ATOMS: atom_id res chain seq x y z
N MET A 1 -69.98 -3.61 26.00
CA MET A 1 -69.73 -3.58 24.56
C MET A 1 -68.58 -2.62 24.31
N ASP A 2 -67.39 -3.15 24.60
CA ASP A 2 -66.12 -3.02 23.89
C ASP A 2 -65.57 -1.63 23.55
N CYS A 3 -64.64 -1.17 24.40
CA CYS A 3 -63.64 -0.17 24.04
C CYS A 3 -62.53 -0.85 23.23
N VAL A 4 -62.49 -0.60 21.93
CA VAL A 4 -61.47 -1.12 21.03
C VAL A 4 -60.30 -0.13 21.00
N ALA A 5 -59.19 -0.48 21.66
CA ALA A 5 -57.95 0.29 21.61
C ALA A 5 -57.32 0.16 20.21
N SER A 6 -57.30 1.24 19.44
CA SER A 6 -56.58 1.31 18.17
C SER A 6 -55.09 1.54 18.44
N THR A 7 -54.30 0.47 18.45
CA THR A 7 -52.83 0.56 18.52
C THR A 7 -52.30 0.95 17.14
N SER A 8 -51.99 2.23 16.94
CA SER A 8 -51.27 2.67 15.73
C SER A 8 -49.82 2.20 15.82
N THR A 9 -49.47 1.17 15.05
CA THR A 9 -48.08 0.73 14.86
C THR A 9 -47.37 1.75 13.97
N ALA A 10 -46.38 2.46 14.51
CA ALA A 10 -45.52 3.33 13.72
C ALA A 10 -44.74 2.50 12.68
N PRO A 11 -44.55 2.99 11.44
CA PRO A 11 -43.72 2.31 10.47
C PRO A 11 -42.27 2.21 10.98
N PRO A 12 -41.55 1.10 10.69
CA PRO A 12 -40.15 0.99 11.05
C PRO A 12 -39.35 2.11 10.36
N PRO A 13 -38.29 2.64 11.01
CA PRO A 13 -37.47 3.69 10.41
C PRO A 13 -36.86 3.17 9.10
N PRO A 14 -36.76 4.02 8.06
CA PRO A 14 -36.16 3.62 6.80
C PRO A 14 -34.75 3.10 7.07
N SER A 15 -34.48 1.90 6.56
CA SER A 15 -33.16 1.30 6.51
C SER A 15 -32.19 2.32 5.92
N ASN A 16 -31.09 2.55 6.62
CA ASN A 16 -30.02 3.44 6.24
C ASN A 16 -29.29 2.85 5.02
N ASP A 17 -29.97 2.85 3.87
CA ASP A 17 -29.37 2.66 2.58
C ASP A 17 -28.42 3.82 2.39
N TYR A 18 -27.13 3.50 2.52
CA TYR A 18 -26.02 4.41 2.29
C TYR A 18 -26.19 5.00 0.89
N ILE A 19 -26.80 6.19 0.82
CA ILE A 19 -26.75 7.05 -0.36
C ILE A 19 -25.26 7.25 -0.62
N ALA A 20 -24.76 6.61 -1.66
CA ALA A 20 -23.38 6.75 -2.10
C ALA A 20 -23.18 8.22 -2.46
N ALA A 21 -22.64 9.00 -1.52
CA ALA A 21 -22.36 10.41 -1.73
C ALA A 21 -21.48 10.53 -2.97
N ALA A 22 -21.89 11.40 -3.90
CA ALA A 22 -21.17 11.64 -5.14
C ALA A 22 -19.67 11.87 -4.86
N PRO A 23 -18.77 11.35 -5.71
CA PRO A 23 -17.34 11.43 -5.46
C PRO A 23 -16.93 12.90 -5.36
N THR A 24 -16.22 13.25 -4.29
CA THR A 24 -15.61 14.58 -4.14
C THR A 24 -14.78 14.87 -5.40
N GLN A 25 -14.78 16.11 -5.91
CA GLN A 25 -14.03 16.49 -7.12
C GLN A 25 -12.57 15.93 -7.18
N PRO A 26 -11.79 15.89 -6.08
CA PRO A 26 -10.45 15.31 -6.08
C PRO A 26 -10.39 13.79 -6.38
N LEU A 27 -11.46 13.04 -6.10
CA LEU A 27 -11.57 11.61 -6.40
C LEU A 27 -11.95 11.38 -7.86
N ALA A 28 -12.88 12.17 -8.40
CA ALA A 28 -13.27 12.11 -9.81
C ALA A 28 -12.07 12.31 -10.74
N ASP A 29 -11.21 13.28 -10.45
CA ASP A 29 -9.95 13.49 -11.19
C ASP A 29 -9.02 12.29 -11.15
N ARG A 30 -8.97 11.57 -10.03
CA ARG A 30 -8.13 10.38 -9.89
C ARG A 30 -8.69 9.19 -10.64
N ILE A 31 -10.02 9.04 -10.68
CA ILE A 31 -10.71 8.06 -11.52
C ILE A 31 -10.37 8.33 -12.99
N ILE A 32 -10.49 9.58 -13.44
CA ILE A 32 -10.13 9.99 -14.81
C ILE A 32 -8.67 9.62 -15.11
N ARG A 33 -7.74 9.91 -14.20
CA ARG A 33 -6.32 9.54 -14.36
C ARG A 33 -6.10 8.03 -14.41
N ALA A 34 -6.82 7.25 -13.58
CA ALA A 34 -6.74 5.79 -13.57
C ALA A 34 -7.23 5.17 -14.89
N LEU A 35 -8.25 5.78 -15.50
CA LEU A 35 -8.81 5.36 -16.78
C LEU A 35 -7.94 5.76 -17.97
N ARG A 36 -7.48 7.02 -18.01
CA ARG A 36 -6.82 7.61 -19.18
C ARG A 36 -5.31 7.39 -19.25
N HIS A 37 -4.63 7.32 -18.10
CA HIS A 37 -3.17 7.15 -18.13
C HIS A 37 -2.80 5.73 -18.62
N PRO A 38 -1.64 5.57 -19.28
CA PRO A 38 -1.17 4.29 -19.79
C PRO A 38 -0.62 3.40 -18.66
N LEU A 39 -1.46 3.10 -17.67
CA LEU A 39 -1.16 2.18 -16.58
C LEU A 39 -1.35 0.74 -17.05
N ARG A 40 -0.49 -0.17 -16.57
CA ARG A 40 -0.57 -1.61 -16.87
C ARG A 40 -0.24 -2.44 -15.63
N LEU A 41 -0.84 -3.62 -15.52
CA LEU A 41 -0.52 -4.62 -14.51
C LEU A 41 0.64 -5.49 -14.99
N LEU A 42 1.72 -5.55 -14.23
CA LEU A 42 2.87 -6.40 -14.53
C LEU A 42 2.69 -7.80 -13.93
N HIS A 43 2.29 -7.83 -12.65
CA HIS A 43 2.13 -9.06 -11.90
C HIS A 43 1.11 -8.90 -10.77
N ARG A 44 0.49 -10.01 -10.37
CA ARG A 44 -0.41 -10.13 -9.22
C ARG A 44 0.02 -11.31 -8.36
N SER A 45 0.22 -11.07 -7.08
CA SER A 45 0.57 -12.07 -6.06
C SER A 45 -0.32 -11.87 -4.85
N ASP A 46 -1.31 -12.74 -4.66
CA ASP A 46 -2.30 -12.68 -3.58
C ASP A 46 -2.94 -11.28 -3.43
N THR A 47 -2.47 -10.51 -2.45
CA THR A 47 -2.95 -9.17 -2.08
C THR A 47 -2.18 -8.03 -2.75
N LEU A 48 -1.08 -8.36 -3.43
CA LEU A 48 -0.15 -7.42 -4.05
C LEU A 48 -0.35 -7.35 -5.57
N PHE A 49 -0.38 -6.12 -6.08
CA PHE A 49 -0.50 -5.81 -7.50
C PHE A 49 0.65 -4.89 -7.90
N PHE A 50 1.43 -5.32 -8.89
CA PHE A 50 2.56 -4.56 -9.41
C PHE A 50 2.10 -3.79 -10.65
N VAL A 51 2.07 -2.47 -10.53
CA VAL A 51 1.50 -1.55 -11.52
C VAL A 51 2.60 -0.75 -12.17
N LEU A 52 2.69 -0.83 -13.50
CA LEU A 52 3.50 0.05 -14.31
C LEU A 52 2.81 1.41 -14.42
N GLY A 53 3.51 2.46 -13.96
CA GLY A 53 3.10 3.84 -14.04
C GLY A 53 3.29 4.46 -15.42
N ALA A 54 2.68 5.62 -15.65
CA ALA A 54 2.79 6.36 -16.91
C ALA A 54 4.22 6.81 -17.25
N THR A 55 5.11 6.92 -16.26
CA THR A 55 6.54 7.23 -16.43
C THR A 55 7.42 5.98 -16.35
N ALA A 56 6.82 4.81 -16.60
CA ALA A 56 7.42 3.49 -16.50
C ALA A 56 7.99 3.09 -15.12
N ASN A 57 7.70 3.85 -14.06
CA ASN A 57 8.00 3.44 -12.69
C ASN A 57 7.04 2.34 -12.24
N VAL A 58 7.57 1.31 -11.57
CA VAL A 58 6.76 0.25 -10.97
C VAL A 58 6.32 0.65 -9.56
N TYR A 59 5.01 0.60 -9.32
CA TYR A 59 4.38 0.84 -8.04
C TYR A 59 3.68 -0.41 -7.53
N THR A 60 3.76 -0.66 -6.22
CA THR A 60 3.09 -1.80 -5.59
C THR A 60 1.83 -1.30 -4.90
N VAL A 61 0.69 -1.89 -5.25
CA VAL A 61 -0.60 -1.71 -4.58
C VAL A 61 -0.85 -2.92 -3.70
N ASN A 62 -1.15 -2.70 -2.42
CA ASN A 62 -1.51 -3.73 -1.46
C ASN A 62 -2.95 -3.51 -1.00
N LEU A 63 -3.82 -4.48 -1.30
CA LEU A 63 -5.23 -4.46 -0.87
C LEU A 63 -5.46 -5.16 0.48
N GLY A 64 -4.53 -6.01 0.93
CA GLY A 64 -4.70 -6.89 2.09
C GLY A 64 -4.31 -6.29 3.44
N GLY A 65 -3.75 -5.09 3.48
CA GLY A 65 -3.41 -4.41 4.72
C GLY A 65 -4.63 -3.87 5.48
N ALA A 66 -4.41 -3.43 6.72
CA ALA A 66 -5.44 -2.72 7.51
C ALA A 66 -5.99 -1.48 6.77
N THR A 67 -5.16 -0.85 5.94
CA THR A 67 -5.55 0.15 4.95
C THR A 67 -4.96 -0.20 3.60
N ILE A 68 -5.70 0.08 2.52
CA ILE A 68 -5.21 -0.04 1.16
C ILE A 68 -4.05 0.93 0.97
N HIS A 69 -2.94 0.43 0.43
CA HIS A 69 -1.70 1.18 0.32
C HIS A 69 -1.14 1.10 -1.10
N CYS A 70 -0.50 2.17 -1.56
CA CYS A 70 0.29 2.20 -2.78
C CYS A 70 1.62 2.88 -2.51
N THR A 71 2.71 2.37 -3.11
CA THR A 71 4.05 2.94 -2.94
C THR A 71 4.29 4.23 -3.74
N CYS A 72 3.31 4.70 -4.50
CA CYS A 72 3.45 5.93 -5.29
C CYS A 72 3.58 7.18 -4.42
N PRO A 73 4.15 8.28 -4.93
CA PRO A 73 4.38 9.51 -4.15
C PRO A 73 3.09 10.28 -3.81
N ASP A 74 1.91 9.84 -4.25
CA ASP A 74 0.63 10.44 -3.88
C ASP A 74 0.31 10.13 -2.41
N PRO A 75 0.26 11.14 -1.51
CA PRO A 75 -0.01 10.91 -0.10
C PRO A 75 -1.48 10.54 0.18
N THR A 76 -2.35 10.60 -0.83
CA THR A 76 -3.77 10.37 -0.64
C THR A 76 -4.20 9.00 -1.16
N ALA A 77 -4.90 8.24 -0.31
CA ALA A 77 -5.55 7.00 -0.70
C ALA A 77 -7.09 7.20 -0.82
N PRO A 78 -7.74 6.62 -1.84
CA PRO A 78 -7.14 5.88 -2.96
C PRO A 78 -6.49 6.82 -4.00
N CYS A 79 -5.32 6.44 -4.48
CA CYS A 79 -4.62 7.12 -5.58
C CYS A 79 -5.04 6.51 -6.93
N LYS A 80 -4.57 7.10 -8.04
CA LYS A 80 -4.88 6.59 -9.38
C LYS A 80 -4.45 5.12 -9.61
N HIS A 81 -3.37 4.65 -8.97
CA HIS A 81 -2.91 3.27 -9.14
C HIS A 81 -3.80 2.26 -8.41
N ILE A 82 -4.31 2.62 -7.22
CA ILE A 82 -5.29 1.81 -6.50
C ILE A 82 -6.59 1.73 -7.32
N LEU A 83 -7.05 2.87 -7.81
CA LEU A 83 -8.25 2.95 -8.65
C LEU A 83 -8.06 2.19 -9.97
N PHE A 84 -6.87 2.22 -10.57
CA PHE A 84 -6.54 1.41 -11.74
C PHE A 84 -6.69 -0.09 -11.45
N VAL A 85 -6.19 -0.57 -10.31
CA VAL A 85 -6.34 -1.97 -9.91
C VAL A 85 -7.82 -2.31 -9.73
N MET A 86 -8.58 -1.48 -9.01
CA MET A 86 -9.99 -1.77 -8.79
C MET A 86 -10.81 -1.72 -10.09
N ILE A 87 -10.70 -0.63 -10.86
CA ILE A 87 -11.57 -0.39 -12.02
C ILE A 87 -11.12 -1.20 -13.24
N ARG A 88 -9.83 -1.16 -13.59
CA ARG A 88 -9.34 -1.76 -14.84
C ARG A 88 -8.85 -3.19 -14.68
N VAL A 89 -8.18 -3.52 -13.57
CA VAL A 89 -7.68 -4.88 -13.34
C VAL A 89 -8.78 -5.79 -12.82
N LEU A 90 -9.52 -5.36 -11.79
CA LEU A 90 -10.57 -6.16 -11.14
C LEU A 90 -11.98 -5.87 -11.68
N ARG A 91 -12.12 -4.95 -12.64
CA ARG A 91 -13.38 -4.63 -13.33
C ARG A 91 -14.51 -4.20 -12.39
N LEU A 92 -14.19 -3.40 -11.37
CA LEU A 92 -15.22 -2.77 -10.54
C LEU A 92 -15.92 -1.65 -11.32
N GLU A 93 -17.23 -1.56 -11.14
CA GLU A 93 -18.04 -0.45 -11.64
C GLU A 93 -17.68 0.86 -10.94
N LEU A 94 -17.89 1.98 -11.64
CA LEU A 94 -17.50 3.31 -11.16
C LEU A 94 -18.30 3.80 -9.96
N ASP A 95 -19.42 3.16 -9.64
CA ASP A 95 -20.27 3.41 -8.48
C ASP A 95 -20.03 2.40 -7.33
N ASP A 96 -19.11 1.44 -7.48
CA ASP A 96 -18.87 0.44 -6.43
C ASP A 96 -18.32 1.10 -5.14
N PRO A 97 -18.96 0.84 -3.97
CA PRO A 97 -18.54 1.37 -2.68
C PRO A 97 -17.07 1.16 -2.28
N CYS A 98 -16.40 0.16 -2.86
CA CYS A 98 -15.01 -0.15 -2.58
C CYS A 98 -14.06 0.91 -3.13
N LEU A 99 -14.44 1.65 -4.17
CA LEU A 99 -13.61 2.66 -4.83
C LEU A 99 -13.28 3.85 -3.93
N TRP A 100 -14.08 4.11 -2.90
CA TRP A 100 -13.90 5.24 -1.98
C TRP A 100 -13.28 4.84 -0.64
N ARG A 101 -13.17 3.53 -0.38
CA ARG A 101 -12.74 3.01 0.92
C ARG A 101 -11.22 3.05 1.06
N LYS A 102 -10.76 3.46 2.24
CA LYS A 102 -9.34 3.35 2.64
C LYS A 102 -8.99 1.98 3.19
N SER A 103 -9.97 1.16 3.52
CA SER A 103 -9.81 -0.17 4.10
C SER A 103 -10.94 -1.06 3.60
N LEU A 104 -10.62 -2.33 3.35
CA LEU A 104 -11.60 -3.31 2.88
C LEU A 104 -11.90 -4.29 4.01
N PRO A 105 -13.18 -4.47 4.40
CA PRO A 105 -13.59 -5.57 5.25
C PRO A 105 -13.16 -6.92 4.65
N PRO A 106 -12.81 -7.93 5.47
CA PRO A 106 -12.30 -9.21 4.98
C PRO A 106 -13.18 -9.88 3.92
N ARG A 107 -14.52 -9.79 4.05
CA ARG A 107 -15.46 -10.33 3.05
C ARG A 107 -15.32 -9.65 1.69
N GLN A 108 -15.20 -8.31 1.68
CA GLN A 108 -15.03 -7.55 0.45
C GLN A 108 -13.65 -7.80 -0.15
N LEU A 109 -12.60 -7.82 0.69
CA LEU A 109 -11.25 -8.15 0.24
C LEU A 109 -11.22 -9.53 -0.44
N ASN A 110 -11.71 -10.58 0.22
CA ASN A 110 -11.72 -11.93 -0.35
C ASN A 110 -12.52 -12.00 -1.65
N ARG A 111 -13.66 -11.30 -1.74
CA ARG A 111 -14.42 -11.16 -2.98
C ARG A 111 -13.54 -10.56 -4.10
N LEU A 112 -12.85 -9.45 -3.82
CA LEU A 112 -12.00 -8.78 -4.80
C LEU A 112 -10.78 -9.61 -5.21
N LEU A 113 -10.16 -10.32 -4.27
CA LEU A 113 -9.02 -11.21 -4.55
C LEU A 113 -9.43 -12.48 -5.31
N GLY A 114 -10.71 -12.85 -5.30
CA GLY A 114 -11.24 -13.93 -6.12
C GLY A 114 -11.54 -13.54 -7.58
N LEU A 115 -11.60 -12.23 -7.89
CA LEU A 115 -11.88 -11.79 -9.25
C LEU A 115 -10.68 -12.03 -10.18
N PRO A 116 -10.90 -12.47 -11.43
CA PRO A 116 -9.82 -12.61 -12.41
C PRO A 116 -9.26 -11.24 -12.81
N SER A 117 -7.99 -11.20 -13.19
CA SER A 117 -7.39 -9.98 -13.74
C SER A 117 -7.81 -9.78 -15.20
N SER A 118 -8.26 -8.58 -15.52
CA SER A 118 -8.62 -8.17 -16.88
C SER A 118 -7.42 -8.26 -17.82
N VAL A 119 -7.53 -9.01 -18.91
CA VAL A 119 -6.47 -9.18 -19.93
C VAL A 119 -6.02 -7.83 -20.49
N ASP A 120 -6.95 -6.91 -20.76
CA ASP A 120 -6.67 -5.58 -21.34
C ASP A 120 -5.87 -4.65 -20.41
N ALA A 121 -5.87 -4.95 -19.11
CA ALA A 121 -5.12 -4.18 -18.12
C ALA A 121 -3.70 -4.72 -17.93
N VAL A 122 -3.41 -5.95 -18.35
CA VAL A 122 -2.10 -6.59 -18.21
C VAL A 122 -1.11 -6.01 -19.23
N ALA A 123 0.14 -5.82 -18.81
CA ALA A 123 1.23 -5.41 -19.70
C ALA A 123 1.58 -6.53 -20.70
N GLY A 124 2.22 -6.16 -21.82
CA GLY A 124 2.76 -7.14 -22.77
C GLY A 124 3.74 -8.11 -22.12
N ALA A 125 3.89 -9.29 -22.72
CA ALA A 125 4.73 -10.37 -22.18
C ALA A 125 6.18 -9.93 -21.95
N GLU A 126 6.79 -9.24 -22.91
CA GLU A 126 8.19 -8.79 -22.85
C GLU A 126 8.49 -7.92 -21.62
N VAL A 127 7.66 -6.91 -21.37
CA VAL A 127 7.82 -6.00 -20.22
C VAL A 127 7.63 -6.74 -18.90
N ARG A 128 6.74 -7.75 -18.89
CA ARG A 128 6.51 -8.59 -17.71
C ARG A 128 7.68 -9.52 -17.46
N GLU A 129 8.25 -10.14 -18.48
CA GLU A 129 9.45 -10.96 -18.36
C GLU A 129 10.62 -10.13 -17.83
N LYS A 130 10.84 -8.93 -18.37
CA LYS A 130 11.84 -8.00 -17.83
C LYS A 130 11.56 -7.57 -16.39
N PHE A 131 10.29 -7.34 -16.06
CA PHE A 131 9.91 -7.15 -14.68
C PHE A 131 10.30 -8.36 -13.82
N HIS A 132 9.98 -9.59 -14.24
CA HIS A 132 10.30 -10.81 -13.49
C HIS A 132 11.82 -11.05 -13.35
N GLU A 133 12.63 -10.73 -14.37
CA GLU A 133 14.09 -10.80 -14.33
C GLU A 133 14.70 -9.79 -13.34
N LEU A 134 14.24 -8.54 -13.38
CA LEU A 134 14.80 -7.43 -12.59
C LEU A 134 14.19 -7.32 -11.19
N PHE A 135 13.02 -7.92 -10.98
CA PHE A 135 12.30 -7.90 -9.72
C PHE A 135 12.66 -9.18 -8.95
N SER A 136 13.66 -9.09 -8.07
CA SER A 136 14.02 -10.17 -7.16
C SER A 136 12.84 -10.51 -6.24
N TRP A 137 12.15 -11.62 -6.52
CA TRP A 137 11.00 -12.15 -5.79
C TRP A 137 11.31 -12.48 -4.33
N GLU A 138 12.58 -12.68 -4.00
CA GLU A 138 13.02 -13.12 -2.68
C GLU A 138 13.19 -11.98 -1.67
N ARG A 139 13.18 -10.71 -2.06
CA ARG A 139 13.41 -9.60 -1.12
C ARG A 139 12.59 -8.37 -1.51
N PRO A 140 11.65 -7.89 -0.67
CA PRO A 140 11.20 -6.51 -0.79
C PRO A 140 12.45 -5.66 -0.58
N ARG A 141 13.05 -5.14 -1.66
CA ARG A 141 14.35 -4.46 -1.71
C ARG A 141 14.75 -3.96 -0.33
N HIS A 142 15.40 -4.83 0.44
CA HIS A 142 16.04 -4.44 1.66
C HIS A 142 17.11 -3.53 1.12
N LEU A 143 16.91 -2.23 1.28
CA LEU A 143 18.03 -1.32 1.23
C LEU A 143 19.03 -1.91 2.19
N VAL A 144 20.08 -2.50 1.63
CA VAL A 144 21.17 -3.08 2.40
C VAL A 144 21.64 -1.91 3.23
N VAL A 145 21.31 -1.94 4.51
CA VAL A 145 21.91 -1.01 5.46
C VAL A 145 23.39 -1.33 5.34
N VAL A 146 24.17 -0.38 4.83
CA VAL A 146 25.63 -0.54 4.80
C VAL A 146 26.04 -0.60 6.26
N ILE A 147 26.41 -1.78 6.73
CA ILE A 147 26.87 -2.03 8.09
C ILE A 147 28.38 -1.78 8.09
N PRO A 148 28.88 -0.68 8.70
CA PRO A 148 30.31 -0.46 8.85
C PRO A 148 30.96 -1.59 9.65
N ASP A 149 32.25 -1.81 9.42
CA ASP A 149 33.02 -2.78 10.18
C ASP A 149 33.00 -2.43 11.67
N GLY A 150 32.58 -3.38 12.51
CA GLY A 150 32.44 -3.18 13.96
C GLY A 150 31.24 -2.32 14.37
N ALA A 151 30.23 -2.15 13.50
CA ALA A 151 29.00 -1.48 13.92
C ALA A 151 28.28 -2.25 15.03
N ALA A 152 28.00 -1.57 16.13
CA ALA A 152 27.24 -2.12 17.25
C ALA A 152 25.80 -1.56 17.26
N CYS A 153 24.84 -2.42 17.59
CA CYS A 153 23.47 -2.02 17.81
C CYS A 153 23.37 -1.13 19.06
N PRO A 154 22.86 0.10 18.97
CA PRO A 154 22.82 1.04 20.11
C PRO A 154 21.81 0.65 21.20
N VAL A 155 21.05 -0.42 21.02
CA VAL A 155 20.03 -0.89 21.95
C VAL A 155 20.54 -2.08 22.77
N CYS A 156 21.11 -3.10 22.13
CA CYS A 156 21.67 -4.27 22.83
C CYS A 156 23.19 -4.20 23.04
N LEU A 157 23.87 -3.26 22.38
CA LEU A 157 25.33 -3.09 22.42
C LEU A 157 26.12 -4.25 21.80
N GLU A 158 25.46 -5.13 21.07
CA GLU A 158 26.08 -6.24 20.33
C GLU A 158 26.49 -5.80 18.94
N GLU A 159 27.57 -6.40 18.42
CA GLU A 159 28.02 -6.20 17.05
C GLU A 159 26.98 -6.72 16.05
N ILE A 160 26.77 -5.96 14.99
CA ILE A 160 25.88 -6.31 13.89
C ILE A 160 26.73 -6.96 12.81
N GLU A 161 26.48 -8.23 12.53
CA GLU A 161 27.20 -8.96 11.48
C GLU A 161 26.94 -8.34 10.10
N ARG A 162 27.97 -8.30 9.24
CA ARG A 162 27.87 -7.71 7.89
C ARG A 162 26.81 -8.38 7.01
N GLU A 163 26.47 -9.63 7.29
CA GLU A 163 25.49 -10.42 6.55
C GLU A 163 24.10 -10.42 7.17
N GLU A 164 23.94 -9.80 8.36
CA GLU A 164 22.67 -9.76 9.10
C GLU A 164 21.60 -9.03 8.28
N GLN A 165 20.54 -9.75 7.93
CA GLN A 165 19.46 -9.22 7.08
C GLN A 165 18.41 -8.44 7.87
N ARG A 166 18.32 -8.65 9.19
CA ARG A 166 17.30 -8.06 10.04
C ARG A 166 17.80 -6.78 10.70
N VAL A 167 18.32 -5.87 9.89
CA VAL A 167 18.84 -4.57 10.32
C VAL A 167 17.99 -3.44 9.74
N ALA A 168 17.76 -2.42 10.56
CA ALA A 168 17.13 -1.16 10.18
C ALA A 168 18.08 0.00 10.48
N ALA A 169 18.02 1.07 9.68
CA ALA A 169 18.85 2.25 9.90
C ALA A 169 17.98 3.50 10.04
N CYS A 170 18.44 4.44 10.87
CA CYS A 170 17.78 5.73 10.97
C CYS A 170 17.96 6.52 9.66
N GLY A 171 16.89 7.05 9.08
CA GLY A 171 16.96 7.89 7.89
C GLY A 171 17.82 9.16 8.02
N THR A 172 18.10 9.62 9.25
CA THR A 172 18.91 10.81 9.55
C THR A 172 20.36 10.46 9.90
N CYS A 173 20.59 9.70 10.98
CA CYS A 173 21.97 9.41 11.44
C CYS A 173 22.55 8.12 10.83
N LYS A 174 21.76 7.36 10.06
CA LYS A 174 22.17 6.15 9.34
C LYS A 174 22.73 5.00 10.19
N ASN A 175 22.75 5.16 11.52
CA ASN A 175 23.23 4.11 12.41
C ASN A 175 22.34 2.86 12.35
N PRO A 176 22.95 1.67 12.21
CA PRO A 176 22.24 0.40 12.13
C PRO A 176 21.72 -0.05 13.50
N ILE A 177 20.57 -0.69 13.52
CA ILE A 177 19.89 -1.23 14.70
C ILE A 177 19.25 -2.57 14.29
N HIS A 178 19.37 -3.61 15.10
CA HIS A 178 18.59 -4.84 14.90
C HIS A 178 17.09 -4.53 14.83
N GLU A 179 16.38 -5.20 13.93
CA GLU A 179 14.95 -4.97 13.71
C GLU A 179 14.13 -5.29 14.96
N GLU A 180 14.51 -6.33 15.70
CA GLU A 180 13.91 -6.69 16.98
C GLU A 180 14.16 -5.64 18.07
N CYS A 181 15.37 -5.11 18.17
CA CYS A 181 15.72 -4.02 19.09
C CYS A 181 14.91 -2.75 18.77
N LEU A 182 14.76 -2.44 17.47
CA LEU A 182 13.93 -1.32 17.02
C LEU A 182 12.45 -1.51 17.38
N GLN A 183 11.92 -2.73 17.24
CA GLN A 183 10.55 -3.05 17.62
C GLN A 183 10.32 -2.92 19.13
N ALA A 184 11.27 -3.39 19.96
CA ALA A 184 11.22 -3.21 21.41
C ALA A 184 11.21 -1.73 21.79
N TRP A 185 12.10 -0.94 21.18
CA TRP A 185 12.16 0.51 21.35
C TRP A 185 10.84 1.20 20.96
N ARG A 186 10.24 0.78 19.83
CA ARG A 186 8.96 1.30 19.36
C ARG A 186 7.82 1.00 20.32
N LYS A 187 7.79 -0.19 20.94
CA LYS A 187 6.77 -0.58 21.93
C LYS A 187 6.86 0.25 23.22
N GLN A 188 8.07 0.61 23.63
CA GLN A 188 8.30 1.46 24.82
C GLN A 188 8.04 2.94 24.57
N SER A 189 8.14 3.37 23.31
CA SER A 189 7.79 4.74 22.91
C SER A 189 6.28 4.97 23.06
N LYS A 190 5.88 6.10 23.68
CA LYS A 190 4.48 6.47 23.91
C LYS A 190 3.63 6.27 22.62
N PRO A 191 2.32 5.96 22.74
CA PRO A 191 1.43 5.73 21.61
C PRO A 191 1.23 7.04 20.80
N ARG A 192 2.19 7.34 19.93
CA ARG A 192 2.15 8.39 18.93
C ARG A 192 2.37 7.75 17.57
N ARG A 193 1.79 8.34 16.54
CA ARG A 193 1.90 7.91 15.14
C ARG A 193 3.35 7.89 14.60
N SER A 194 4.33 8.33 15.38
CA SER A 194 5.76 8.30 15.07
C SER A 194 6.59 8.17 16.34
N PHE A 195 7.69 7.41 16.28
CA PHE A 195 8.68 7.31 17.36
C PHE A 195 9.99 8.01 16.96
N SER A 196 10.87 8.29 17.92
CA SER A 196 12.17 8.96 17.70
C SER A 196 13.31 7.94 17.65
N CYS A 197 14.35 8.25 16.90
CA CYS A 197 15.62 7.51 16.91
C CYS A 197 16.24 7.49 18.31
N VAL A 198 16.68 6.31 18.76
CA VAL A 198 17.35 6.14 20.06
C VAL A 198 18.66 6.94 20.15
N LEU A 199 19.38 7.11 19.03
CA LEU A 199 20.65 7.83 18.97
C LEU A 199 20.48 9.33 18.75
N CYS A 200 19.88 9.73 17.62
CA CYS A 200 19.82 11.14 17.23
C CYS A 200 18.53 11.85 17.63
N ARG A 201 17.55 11.14 18.22
CA ARG A 201 16.20 11.65 18.59
C ARG A 201 15.36 12.23 17.46
N ALA A 202 15.87 12.25 16.22
CA ALA A 202 15.09 12.62 15.05
C ALA A 202 13.88 11.69 14.90
N ARG A 203 12.79 12.20 14.34
CA ARG A 203 11.61 11.39 14.01
C ARG A 203 12.05 10.21 13.14
N TRP A 204 11.72 8.99 13.57
CA TRP A 204 12.12 7.78 12.86
C TRP A 204 11.47 7.75 11.49
N ARG A 205 12.31 7.77 10.47
CA ARG A 205 11.99 7.41 9.11
C ARG A 205 12.88 6.24 8.80
N ASP A 206 12.26 5.11 8.48
CA ASP A 206 13.01 3.98 7.97
C ASP A 206 13.66 4.39 6.66
N VAL A 207 14.93 4.01 6.43
CA VAL A 207 15.54 4.16 5.10
C VAL A 207 14.70 3.42 4.06
N ARG A 208 14.00 2.33 4.45
CA ARG A 208 12.99 1.62 3.65
C ARG A 208 11.80 2.49 3.20
N ALA A 209 11.56 3.63 3.86
CA ALA A 209 10.43 4.53 3.60
C ALA A 209 10.86 5.89 3.00
N ALA A 210 12.14 6.09 2.71
CA ALA A 210 12.66 7.38 2.25
C ALA A 210 13.77 7.22 1.21
N ASP A 211 13.43 6.73 0.03
CA ASP A 211 14.04 7.29 -1.19
C ASP A 211 13.02 7.35 -2.34
N PRO A 212 12.66 8.56 -2.82
CA PRO A 212 11.95 8.74 -4.08
C PRO A 212 12.70 8.19 -5.31
N ALA A 213 13.99 7.85 -5.19
CA ALA A 213 14.84 7.31 -6.26
C ALA A 213 14.80 5.77 -6.41
N LEU A 214 13.99 5.03 -5.65
CA LEU A 214 14.04 3.56 -5.56
C LEU A 214 12.93 2.78 -6.28
N TYR A 215 12.21 3.41 -7.21
CA TYR A 215 11.28 2.66 -8.05
C TYR A 215 12.07 1.89 -9.12
N LEU A 216 11.73 0.61 -9.32
CA LEU A 216 12.17 -0.07 -10.54
C LEU A 216 11.54 0.69 -11.72
N ASN A 217 12.39 1.27 -12.56
CA ASN A 217 11.95 1.97 -13.76
C ASN A 217 12.20 1.09 -14.98
N LEU A 218 11.15 0.87 -15.78
CA LEU A 218 11.20 0.02 -16.97
C LEU A 218 11.23 0.83 -18.28
N SER A 219 11.46 2.15 -18.23
CA SER A 219 11.41 3.00 -19.43
C SER A 219 12.40 2.55 -20.52
N SER A 220 13.59 2.09 -20.12
CA SER A 220 14.60 1.56 -21.05
C SER A 220 14.18 0.28 -21.78
N TYR A 221 13.07 -0.34 -21.39
CA TYR A 221 12.58 -1.62 -21.90
C TYR A 221 11.17 -1.53 -22.50
N ILE A 222 10.60 -0.33 -22.56
CA ILE A 222 9.28 -0.08 -23.15
C ILE A 222 9.54 0.80 -24.38
N SER A 223 9.60 0.17 -25.54
CA SER A 223 9.69 0.84 -26.85
C SER A 223 8.32 1.25 -27.37
#